data_AF-A0A4Q5Q0J4-F1
#
_entry.id   AF-A0A4Q5Q0J4-F1
#
_cell.length_a   1.000
_cell.length_b   1.000
_cell.length_c   1.000
_cell.angle_alpha   90.00
_cell.angle_beta   90.00
_cell.angle_gamma   90.00
#
_symmetry.space_group_name_H-M   'P 1'
#
loop_
_entity.id
_entity.type
_entity.pdbx_description
1 polymer ?
#
loop_
_entity_poly.entity_id
_entity_poly.type
_entity_poly.pdbx_seq_one_letter_code
_entity_poly.pdbx_strand_id
1 'polypeptide(L)'
;SKTDLKGRMTYVNRLFCKMAGYSESELIGQPHSLIRHPDMPRSVFKLLWDTIEAKREIFAYVKNMTRTGDHYWVFAHVTPSYDLQGQLAGYHSNRRVPPADLINSTIAPLYADLLAIEKRQVNGKDAVAAGYAALTEFIASQKVSYDELVFSLKSAA
;
A
#
# COMPACT_ATOMS: atom_id res chain seq x y z
N SER A 1 12.08 3.58 1.51
CA SER A 1 12.05 4.81 0.69
C SER A 1 11.32 5.89 1.48
N LYS A 2 11.52 7.17 1.16
CA LYS A 2 10.82 8.29 1.78
C LYS A 2 10.09 9.10 0.73
N THR A 3 9.02 9.79 1.14
CA THR A 3 8.27 10.70 0.29
C THR A 3 8.04 12.04 0.99
N ASP A 4 7.68 13.05 0.21
CA ASP A 4 7.04 14.26 0.71
C ASP A 4 5.58 14.00 1.12
N LEU A 5 4.88 15.06 1.54
CA LEU A 5 3.46 15.04 1.93
C LEU A 5 2.50 14.69 0.78
N LYS A 6 2.95 14.82 -0.48
CA LYS A 6 2.16 14.49 -1.68
C LYS A 6 2.52 13.12 -2.24
N GLY A 7 3.35 12.34 -1.53
CA GLY A 7 3.76 11.01 -1.94
C GLY A 7 4.82 10.99 -3.04
N ARG A 8 5.48 12.11 -3.33
CA ARG A 8 6.62 12.15 -4.26
C ARG A 8 7.87 11.66 -3.57
N MET A 9 8.61 10.75 -4.21
CA MET A 9 9.78 10.12 -3.63
C MET A 9 10.91 11.14 -3.42
N THR A 10 11.34 11.29 -2.16
CA THR A 10 12.47 12.14 -1.77
C THR A 10 13.73 11.32 -1.50
N TYR A 11 13.58 10.02 -1.32
CA TYR A 11 14.68 9.08 -1.14
C TYR A 11 14.27 7.66 -1.52
N VAL A 12 15.14 6.98 -2.26
CA VAL A 12 15.05 5.54 -2.56
C VAL A 12 16.41 4.90 -2.30
N ASN A 13 16.42 3.65 -1.81
CA ASN A 13 17.67 2.94 -1.61
C ASN A 13 17.98 2.03 -2.81
N ARG A 14 19.22 1.54 -2.89
CA ARG A 14 19.69 0.68 -3.99
C ARG A 14 18.81 -0.56 -4.20
N LEU A 15 18.34 -1.18 -3.12
CA LEU A 15 17.47 -2.37 -3.22
C LEU A 15 16.11 -2.02 -3.85
N PHE A 16 15.51 -0.89 -3.47
CA PHE A 16 14.26 -0.42 -4.08
C PHE A 16 14.45 -0.18 -5.58
N CYS A 17 15.51 0.52 -5.97
CA CYS A 17 15.85 0.76 -7.38
C CYS A 17 16.01 -0.55 -8.15
N LYS A 18 16.77 -1.51 -7.59
CA LYS A 18 16.99 -2.84 -8.19
C LYS A 18 15.68 -3.60 -8.39
N MET A 19 14.82 -3.64 -7.37
CA MET A 19 13.54 -4.37 -7.43
C MET A 19 12.56 -3.71 -8.40
N ALA A 20 12.44 -2.39 -8.37
CA ALA A 20 11.53 -1.66 -9.25
C ALA A 20 12.03 -1.60 -10.71
N GLY A 21 13.34 -1.77 -10.91
CA GLY A 21 13.98 -1.70 -12.23
C GLY A 21 14.27 -0.28 -12.70
N TYR A 22 14.21 0.74 -11.83
CA TYR A 22 14.49 2.14 -12.15
C TYR A 22 15.80 2.60 -11.51
N SER A 23 16.46 3.58 -12.11
CA SER A 23 17.52 4.34 -11.44
C SER A 23 16.95 5.27 -10.38
N GLU A 24 17.79 5.71 -9.43
CA GLU A 24 17.38 6.70 -8.43
C GLU A 24 16.94 8.02 -9.09
N SER A 25 17.67 8.50 -10.09
CA SER A 25 17.34 9.73 -10.82
C SER A 25 15.98 9.69 -11.52
N GLU A 26 15.53 8.51 -11.97
CA GLU A 26 14.19 8.35 -12.55
C GLU A 26 13.08 8.35 -11.48
N LEU A 27 13.41 7.99 -10.24
CA LEU A 27 12.45 7.83 -9.15
C LEU A 27 12.30 9.11 -8.32
N ILE A 28 13.38 9.85 -8.09
CA ILE A 28 13.32 11.06 -7.25
C ILE A 28 12.37 12.10 -7.88
N GLY A 29 11.48 12.65 -7.05
CA GLY A 29 10.44 13.60 -7.44
C GLY A 29 9.19 12.97 -8.08
N GLN A 30 9.24 11.69 -8.48
CA GLN A 30 8.08 10.99 -9.02
C GLN A 30 7.14 10.52 -7.91
N PRO A 31 5.82 10.43 -8.19
CA PRO A 31 4.88 9.87 -7.23
C PRO A 31 5.18 8.39 -6.96
N HIS A 32 5.06 7.96 -5.71
CA HIS A 32 5.28 6.55 -5.34
C HIS A 32 4.37 5.58 -6.11
N SER A 33 3.21 6.06 -6.57
CA SER A 33 2.27 5.32 -7.43
C SER A 33 2.83 4.94 -8.79
N LEU A 34 3.99 5.46 -9.22
CA LEU A 34 4.68 5.06 -10.45
C LEU A 34 4.89 3.54 -10.53
N ILE A 35 5.19 2.89 -9.41
CA ILE A 35 5.44 1.45 -9.32
C ILE A 35 4.20 0.66 -8.85
N ARG A 36 3.03 1.29 -8.78
CA ARG A 36 1.81 0.63 -8.31
C ARG A 36 1.30 -0.33 -9.38
N HIS A 37 1.03 -1.58 -8.99
CA HIS A 37 0.41 -2.54 -9.88
C HIS A 37 -1.05 -2.15 -10.18
N PRO A 38 -1.56 -2.31 -11.42
CA PRO A 38 -2.97 -2.03 -11.75
C PRO A 38 -3.98 -2.87 -10.95
N ASP A 39 -3.60 -4.09 -10.56
CA ASP A 39 -4.38 -4.95 -9.64
C ASP A 39 -4.33 -4.52 -8.16
N MET A 40 -3.93 -3.28 -7.84
CA MET A 40 -4.12 -2.77 -6.49
C MET A 40 -5.48 -2.04 -6.40
N PRO A 41 -6.38 -2.47 -5.50
CA PRO A 41 -7.63 -1.75 -5.26
C PRO A 41 -7.34 -0.32 -4.80
N ARG A 42 -8.12 0.63 -5.31
CA ARG A 42 -7.99 2.04 -4.90
C ARG A 42 -8.41 2.23 -3.44
N SER A 43 -9.35 1.41 -2.95
CA SER A 43 -9.81 1.41 -1.56
C SER A 43 -8.69 1.14 -0.54
N VAL A 44 -7.76 0.22 -0.86
CA VAL A 44 -6.60 -0.08 0.00
C VAL A 44 -5.68 1.14 0.11
N PHE A 45 -5.46 1.86 -1.00
CA PHE A 45 -4.69 3.10 -0.96
C PHE A 45 -5.43 4.24 -0.27
N LYS A 46 -6.75 4.30 -0.37
CA LYS A 46 -7.55 5.24 0.42
C LYS A 46 -7.32 5.00 1.92
N LEU A 47 -7.42 3.75 2.39
CA LEU A 47 -7.14 3.41 3.79
C LEU A 47 -5.73 3.82 4.22
N LEU A 48 -4.74 3.56 3.36
CA LEU A 48 -3.36 3.96 3.60
C LEU A 48 -3.22 5.48 3.77
N TRP A 49 -3.74 6.26 2.81
CA TRP A 49 -3.65 7.73 2.83
C TRP A 49 -4.41 8.32 4.02
N ASP A 50 -5.66 7.92 4.24
CA ASP A 50 -6.48 8.38 5.37
C ASP A 50 -5.75 8.11 6.71
N THR A 51 -5.05 6.98 6.83
CA THR A 51 -4.31 6.61 8.06
C THR A 51 -3.08 7.49 8.27
N ILE A 52 -2.23 7.64 7.25
CA ILE A 52 -0.96 8.39 7.40
C ILE A 52 -1.18 9.90 7.46
N GLU A 53 -2.22 10.43 6.79
CA GLU A 53 -2.63 11.84 6.91
C GLU A 53 -3.20 12.14 8.30
N ALA A 54 -3.85 11.16 8.95
CA ALA A 54 -4.24 11.22 10.35
C ALA A 54 -3.05 11.04 11.33
N LYS A 55 -1.80 11.13 10.86
CA LYS A 55 -0.56 10.99 11.65
C LYS A 55 -0.42 9.64 12.35
N ARG A 56 -1.05 8.59 11.80
CA ARG A 56 -0.91 7.21 12.29
C ARG A 56 -0.03 6.40 11.34
N GLU A 57 0.54 5.32 11.85
CA GLU A 57 1.25 4.35 11.03
C GLU A 57 0.30 3.30 10.46
N ILE A 58 0.72 2.64 9.38
CA ILE A 58 -0.06 1.56 8.77
C ILE A 58 0.85 0.46 8.24
N PHE A 59 0.40 -0.78 8.41
CA PHE A 59 0.94 -1.95 7.75
C PHE A 59 0.04 -2.37 6.58
N ALA A 60 0.57 -2.55 5.38
CA ALA A 60 -0.22 -2.91 4.21
C ALA A 60 0.51 -3.89 3.29
N TYR A 61 -0.22 -4.83 2.71
CA TYR A 61 0.27 -5.66 1.61
C TYR A 61 0.12 -4.88 0.30
N VAL A 62 1.21 -4.71 -0.44
CA VAL A 62 1.22 -3.90 -1.68
C VAL A 62 1.84 -4.71 -2.81
N LYS A 63 1.07 -4.88 -3.89
CA LYS A 63 1.56 -5.39 -5.17
C LYS A 63 2.16 -4.23 -5.97
N ASN A 64 3.43 -4.34 -6.31
CA ASN A 64 4.14 -3.36 -7.15
C ASN A 64 4.46 -3.99 -8.50
N MET A 65 4.56 -3.14 -9.53
CA MET A 65 4.97 -3.51 -10.87
C MET A 65 6.36 -2.91 -11.15
N THR A 66 7.24 -3.74 -11.71
CA THR A 66 8.57 -3.35 -12.17
C THR A 66 8.47 -2.59 -13.49
N ARG A 67 9.54 -1.91 -13.88
CA ARG A 67 9.62 -1.21 -15.18
C ARG A 67 9.35 -2.11 -16.39
N THR A 68 9.63 -3.41 -16.28
CA THR A 68 9.45 -4.39 -17.37
C THR A 68 8.09 -5.09 -17.33
N GLY A 69 7.19 -4.71 -16.42
CA GLY A 69 5.83 -5.27 -16.32
C GLY A 69 5.71 -6.51 -15.43
N ASP A 70 6.82 -7.05 -14.90
CA ASP A 70 6.77 -8.06 -13.84
C ASP A 70 6.30 -7.44 -12.51
N HIS A 71 6.01 -8.24 -11.49
CA HIS A 71 5.46 -7.75 -10.23
C HIS A 71 6.03 -8.43 -8.99
N TYR A 72 5.91 -7.76 -7.85
CA TYR A 72 6.31 -8.29 -6.56
C TYR A 72 5.41 -7.77 -5.45
N TRP A 73 5.22 -8.61 -4.43
CA TRP A 73 4.49 -8.25 -3.23
C TRP A 73 5.44 -7.76 -2.13
N VAL A 74 5.01 -6.75 -1.39
CA VAL A 74 5.69 -6.30 -0.18
C VAL A 74 4.71 -6.22 0.97
N PHE A 75 5.20 -6.54 2.15
CA PHE A 75 4.58 -6.14 3.40
C PHE A 75 5.20 -4.80 3.81
N ALA A 76 4.46 -3.71 3.62
CA ALA A 76 4.92 -2.34 3.82
C ALA A 76 4.48 -1.81 5.19
N HIS A 77 5.40 -1.18 5.91
CA HIS A 77 5.10 -0.35 7.08
C HIS A 77 5.37 1.09 6.70
N VAL A 78 4.35 1.95 6.79
CA VAL A 78 4.42 3.37 6.43
C VAL A 78 4.22 4.20 7.69
N THR A 79 5.17 5.08 7.97
CA THR A 79 5.17 5.95 9.15
C THR A 79 5.27 7.43 8.76
N PRO A 80 4.52 8.31 9.43
CA PRO A 80 4.73 9.76 9.37
C PRO A 80 6.17 10.12 9.79
N SER A 81 6.82 10.99 9.03
CA SER A 81 8.15 11.54 9.34
C SER A 81 8.04 13.02 9.69
N TYR A 82 8.72 13.44 10.75
CA TYR A 82 8.68 14.81 11.25
C TYR A 82 10.05 15.48 11.09
N ASP A 83 10.05 16.80 10.89
CA ASP A 83 11.27 17.62 10.90
C ASP A 83 11.75 17.91 12.34
N LEU A 84 12.84 18.67 12.46
CA LEU A 84 13.42 19.06 13.75
C LEU A 84 12.50 19.98 14.56
N GLN A 85 11.48 20.58 13.93
CA GLN A 85 10.47 21.44 14.56
C GLN A 85 9.19 20.67 14.91
N GLY A 86 9.18 19.35 14.73
CA GLY A 86 8.04 18.49 14.99
C GLY A 86 6.89 18.64 13.99
N GLN A 87 7.13 19.29 12.84
CA GLN A 87 6.14 19.41 11.77
C GLN A 87 6.21 18.19 10.86
N LEU A 88 5.05 17.77 10.34
CA LEU A 88 4.98 16.64 9.42
C LEU A 88 5.72 17.01 8.12
N ALA A 89 6.77 16.26 7.81
CA ALA A 89 7.65 16.53 6.68
C ALA A 89 7.43 15.55 5.50
N GLY A 90 6.82 14.39 5.77
CA GLY A 90 6.62 13.36 4.76
C GLY A 90 6.35 12.00 5.37
N TYR A 91 6.62 10.95 4.60
CA TYR A 91 6.38 9.58 5.01
C TYR A 91 7.60 8.71 4.75
N HIS A 92 7.83 7.74 5.63
CA HIS A 92 8.86 6.73 5.49
C HIS A 92 8.22 5.36 5.35
N SER A 93 8.66 4.58 4.37
CA SER A 93 8.21 3.21 4.17
C SER A 93 9.35 2.21 4.18
N ASN A 94 9.27 1.25 5.11
CA ASN A 94 10.08 0.03 5.12
C ASN A 94 9.23 -1.15 4.60
N ARG A 95 9.90 -2.17 4.05
CA ARG A 95 9.24 -3.27 3.34
C ARG A 95 9.90 -4.59 3.66
N ARG A 96 9.09 -5.63 3.80
CA ARG A 96 9.52 -7.02 3.99
C ARG A 96 8.86 -7.90 2.93
N VAL A 97 9.44 -9.09 2.71
CA VAL A 97 8.81 -10.11 1.88
C VAL A 97 7.62 -10.70 2.66
N PRO A 98 6.39 -10.67 2.12
CA PRO A 98 5.25 -11.31 2.76
C PRO A 98 5.30 -12.84 2.56
N PRO A 99 4.69 -13.64 3.45
CA PRO A 99 4.52 -15.08 3.23
C PRO A 99 3.72 -15.35 1.96
N ALA A 100 4.23 -16.20 1.06
CA ALA A 100 3.59 -16.46 -0.24
C ALA A 100 2.20 -17.09 -0.08
N ASP A 101 2.05 -18.04 0.86
CA ASP A 101 0.77 -18.72 1.09
C ASP A 101 -0.31 -17.76 1.58
N LEU A 102 0.04 -16.80 2.44
CA LEU A 102 -0.88 -15.75 2.86
C LEU A 102 -1.33 -14.87 1.68
N ILE A 103 -0.39 -14.49 0.81
CA ILE A 103 -0.72 -13.71 -0.39
C ILE A 103 -1.70 -14.48 -1.27
N ASN A 104 -1.43 -15.76 -1.54
CA ASN A 104 -2.21 -16.57 -2.47
C ASN A 104 -3.59 -16.95 -1.92
N SER A 105 -3.67 -17.27 -0.62
CA SER A 105 -4.92 -17.75 0.01
C SER A 105 -5.87 -16.64 0.43
N THR A 106 -5.34 -15.47 0.81
CA THR A 106 -6.13 -14.43 1.50
C THR A 106 -6.06 -13.09 0.80
N ILE A 107 -4.85 -12.54 0.61
CA ILE A 107 -4.70 -11.14 0.16
C ILE A 107 -5.06 -10.96 -1.31
N ALA A 108 -4.54 -11.83 -2.20
CA ALA A 108 -4.81 -11.73 -3.62
C ALA A 108 -6.31 -11.97 -3.96
N PRO A 109 -7.00 -12.97 -3.37
CA PRO A 109 -8.45 -13.11 -3.51
C PRO A 109 -9.23 -11.89 -3.02
N LEU A 110 -8.94 -11.38 -1.82
CA LEU A 110 -9.57 -10.17 -1.30
C LEU A 110 -9.40 -8.99 -2.26
N TYR A 111 -8.20 -8.79 -2.80
CA TYR A 111 -7.95 -7.66 -3.70
C TYR A 111 -8.64 -7.84 -5.05
N ALA A 112 -8.77 -9.07 -5.54
CA ALA A 112 -9.56 -9.37 -6.73
C ALA A 112 -11.05 -9.04 -6.53
N ASP A 113 -11.62 -9.38 -5.37
CA ASP A 113 -13.01 -9.06 -5.03
C ASP A 113 -13.24 -7.55 -4.93
N LEU A 114 -12.34 -6.84 -4.25
CA LEU A 114 -12.39 -5.37 -4.15
C LEU A 114 -12.31 -4.71 -5.53
N LEU A 115 -11.41 -5.18 -6.41
CA LEU A 115 -11.34 -4.68 -7.78
C LEU A 115 -12.61 -4.97 -8.58
N ALA A 116 -13.22 -6.14 -8.39
CA ALA A 116 -14.48 -6.47 -9.07
C ALA A 116 -15.61 -5.54 -8.61
N ILE A 117 -15.65 -5.18 -7.32
CA ILE A 117 -16.59 -4.19 -6.77
C ILE A 117 -16.33 -2.80 -7.35
N GLU A 118 -15.07 -2.37 -7.38
CA GLU A 118 -14.66 -1.07 -7.93
C GLU A 118 -15.02 -0.93 -9.41
N LYS A 119 -14.80 -1.99 -10.21
CA LYS A 119 -15.07 -2.01 -11.66
C LYS A 119 -16.55 -1.96 -12.02
N ARG A 120 -17.45 -2.32 -11.10
CA ARG A 120 -18.91 -2.24 -11.31
C ARG A 120 -19.44 -0.81 -11.19
N GLN A 121 -18.65 0.11 -10.67
CA GLN A 121 -19.09 1.49 -10.44
C GLN A 121 -18.91 2.36 -11.68
N VAL A 122 -19.80 3.33 -11.83
CA VAL A 122 -19.87 4.21 -13.01
C VAL A 122 -18.70 5.20 -13.04
N ASN A 123 -18.19 5.61 -11.87
CA ASN A 123 -17.10 6.58 -11.78
C ASN A 123 -16.11 6.21 -10.67
N GLY A 124 -14.96 6.88 -10.68
CA GLY A 124 -13.87 6.59 -9.75
C GLY A 124 -14.17 6.89 -8.29
N LYS A 125 -15.02 7.87 -8.00
CA LYS A 125 -15.39 8.22 -6.62
C LYS A 125 -16.24 7.11 -6.00
N ASP A 126 -17.25 6.65 -6.75
CA ASP A 126 -18.13 5.58 -6.30
C ASP A 126 -17.37 4.25 -6.24
N ALA A 127 -16.44 3.99 -7.17
CA ALA A 127 -15.52 2.86 -7.11
C ALA A 127 -14.78 2.82 -5.77
N VAL A 128 -14.10 3.91 -5.41
CA VAL A 128 -13.36 4.00 -4.15
C VAL A 128 -14.28 3.84 -2.95
N ALA A 129 -15.46 4.46 -2.95
CA ALA A 129 -16.41 4.36 -1.84
C ALA A 129 -16.92 2.92 -1.64
N ALA A 130 -17.33 2.25 -2.72
CA ALA A 130 -17.82 0.87 -2.67
C ALA A 130 -16.72 -0.12 -2.25
N GLY A 131 -15.52 0.00 -2.83
CA GLY A 131 -14.39 -0.82 -2.44
C GLY A 131 -13.95 -0.57 -0.99
N TYR A 132 -14.02 0.68 -0.51
CA TYR A 132 -13.68 1.00 0.87
C TYR A 132 -14.69 0.43 1.86
N ALA A 133 -15.99 0.52 1.56
CA ALA A 133 -17.05 -0.09 2.36
C ALA A 133 -16.84 -1.61 2.49
N ALA A 134 -16.60 -2.31 1.38
CA ALA A 134 -16.35 -3.75 1.37
C ALA A 134 -15.07 -4.12 2.14
N LEU A 135 -14.00 -3.33 2.02
CA LEU A 135 -12.77 -3.54 2.79
C LEU A 135 -13.03 -3.38 4.30
N THR A 136 -13.77 -2.35 4.71
CA THR A 136 -14.09 -2.14 6.13
C THR A 136 -15.00 -3.23 6.70
N GLU A 137 -15.94 -3.74 5.91
CA GLU A 137 -16.80 -4.86 6.30
C GLU A 137 -15.99 -6.15 6.44
N PHE A 138 -15.07 -6.42 5.51
CA PHE A 138 -14.15 -7.54 5.62
C PHE A 138 -13.33 -7.45 6.91
N ILE A 139 -12.72 -6.30 7.20
CA ILE A 139 -11.94 -6.09 8.44
C ILE A 139 -12.81 -6.33 9.67
N ALA A 140 -14.02 -5.78 9.71
CA ALA A 140 -14.96 -5.96 10.82
C ALA A 140 -15.37 -7.44 11.01
N SER A 141 -15.51 -8.20 9.92
CA SER A 141 -15.87 -9.63 9.97
C SER A 141 -14.81 -10.49 10.65
N GLN A 142 -13.55 -10.07 10.63
CA GLN A 142 -12.44 -10.78 11.27
C GLN A 142 -12.42 -10.57 12.80
N LYS A 143 -13.27 -9.69 13.33
CA LYS A 143 -13.38 -9.36 14.77
C LYS A 143 -12.06 -8.89 15.40
N VAL A 144 -11.15 -8.36 14.61
CA VAL A 144 -9.86 -7.81 15.02
C VAL A 144 -9.66 -6.45 14.36
N SER A 145 -8.83 -5.59 14.95
CA SER A 145 -8.42 -4.34 14.30
C SER A 145 -7.63 -4.63 13.02
N TYR A 146 -7.51 -3.64 12.13
CA TYR A 146 -6.74 -3.81 10.88
C TYR A 146 -5.28 -4.21 11.14
N ASP A 147 -4.64 -3.58 12.13
CA ASP A 147 -3.27 -3.91 12.48
C ASP A 147 -3.17 -5.34 13.03
N GLU A 148 -4.09 -5.75 13.91
CA GLU A 148 -4.16 -7.12 14.42
C GLU A 148 -4.47 -8.13 13.31
N LEU A 149 -5.32 -7.80 12.35
CA LEU A 149 -5.59 -8.66 11.18
C LEU A 149 -4.31 -8.88 10.39
N VAL A 150 -3.62 -7.78 10.08
CA VAL A 150 -2.40 -7.80 9.29
C VAL A 150 -1.28 -8.59 9.98
N PHE A 151 -1.19 -8.53 11.31
CA PHE A 151 -0.22 -9.32 12.09
C PHE A 151 -0.65 -10.76 12.37
N SER A 152 -1.93 -11.02 12.65
CA SER A 152 -2.45 -12.37 12.93
C SER A 152 -2.37 -13.29 11.72
N LEU A 153 -2.56 -12.73 10.53
CA LEU A 153 -2.36 -13.44 9.26
C LEU A 153 -0.91 -13.91 9.05
N LYS A 154 0.06 -13.30 9.74
CA LYS A 154 1.47 -13.74 9.71
C LYS A 154 1.75 -14.95 10.62
N SER A 155 0.87 -15.23 11.58
CA SER A 155 1.06 -16.27 12.62
C SER A 155 0.40 -17.60 12.28
N ALA A 156 -0.40 -17.66 11.20
CA ALA A 156 -1.11 -18.86 10.76
C ALA A 156 -0.36 -19.64 9.66
N ALA A 157 0.93 -19.37 9.46
CA ALA A 157 1.80 -20.03 8.47
C ALA A 157 3.00 -20.70 9.15
#